data_AF-A0AA35RTV4-F1
#
_entry.id   AF-A0AA35RTV4-F1
#
_cell.length_a   1.000
_cell.length_b   1.000
_cell.length_c   1.000
_cell.angle_alpha   90.00
_cell.angle_beta   90.00
_cell.angle_gamma   90.00
#
_symmetry.space_group_name_H-M   'P 1'
#
loop_
_entity.id
_entity.type
_entity.pdbx_description
1 polymer ?
#
loop_
_entity_poly.entity_id
_entity_poly.type
_entity_poly.pdbx_seq_one_letter_code
_entity_poly.pdbx_strand_id
1 'polypeptide(L)'
;MLSRLLWVFAVFLGHCSFALKFSSVTDHVRLGDARGKVVGFVDFNADKATDILFQTDNSISVYLWSREKQRFHLHQLLSLNGSSVVDTVAVDLDADGQVDLLTLTREGGRCHSMTVYWMKPHSRGPAIEYQEVIGNGVLSPPLVLDGNGDHIPDLLTHSCLNNTSTLWLSKEFLREFQKETISLSLNYTSSYYVDLTDDNLADVVVEGRGSSGRSLLFWQRNPSCGDETSFLSPSLPVPLPFPLSSAAVFSPLTFNDIDGDGEIEAVGVTCPDPDCTTAHVHILSHQSSFPTSPDGCGVSGTQPVNFTQVHTVAVHGESVSLSSHPPVLGQLYTYIVRVSRYSLATATPSLIRRP
;
A
#
# COMPACT_ATOMS: atom_id res chain seq x y z
N MET A 1 -5.60 -29.26 -73.08
CA MET A 1 -4.49 -28.58 -72.36
C MET A 1 -5.06 -27.26 -71.85
N LEU A 2 -5.69 -27.28 -70.68
CA LEU A 2 -5.13 -26.94 -69.36
C LEU A 2 -4.94 -25.43 -69.15
N SER A 3 -5.44 -24.96 -68.00
CA SER A 3 -5.00 -23.79 -67.24
C SER A 3 -5.54 -22.42 -67.72
N ARG A 4 -6.14 -21.55 -66.90
CA ARG A 4 -6.24 -21.44 -65.43
C ARG A 4 -7.42 -20.53 -65.06
N LEU A 5 -8.23 -21.00 -64.12
CA LEU A 5 -9.15 -20.21 -63.30
C LEU A 5 -8.29 -19.38 -62.33
N LEU A 6 -8.48 -18.06 -62.28
CA LEU A 6 -7.94 -17.22 -61.20
C LEU A 6 -9.13 -16.61 -60.46
N TRP A 7 -9.50 -17.21 -59.33
CA TRP A 7 -10.39 -16.60 -58.35
C TRP A 7 -9.56 -15.69 -57.45
N VAL A 8 -9.77 -14.38 -57.54
CA VAL A 8 -9.24 -13.44 -56.55
C VAL A 8 -10.29 -13.35 -55.43
N PHE A 9 -10.08 -14.11 -54.36
CA PHE A 9 -10.78 -13.87 -53.09
C PHE A 9 -10.07 -12.70 -52.39
N ALA A 10 -10.66 -11.51 -52.48
CA ALA A 10 -10.27 -10.39 -51.63
C ALA A 10 -10.82 -10.65 -50.22
N VAL A 11 -9.99 -11.17 -49.33
CA VAL A 11 -10.28 -11.22 -47.89
C VAL A 11 -10.08 -9.81 -47.34
N PHE A 12 -11.17 -9.07 -47.16
CA PHE A 12 -11.16 -7.85 -46.36
C PHE A 12 -11.01 -8.23 -44.89
N LEU A 13 -9.76 -8.29 -44.40
CA LEU A 13 -9.45 -8.27 -42.98
C LEU A 13 -9.74 -6.85 -42.44
N GLY A 14 -11.01 -6.58 -42.20
CA GLY A 14 -11.44 -5.42 -41.42
C GLY A 14 -10.82 -5.51 -40.03
N HIS A 15 -9.83 -4.66 -39.75
CA HIS A 15 -9.32 -4.45 -38.41
C HIS A 15 -10.45 -3.83 -37.58
N CYS A 16 -11.20 -4.68 -36.87
CA CYS A 16 -12.17 -4.21 -35.90
C CYS A 16 -11.40 -3.72 -34.67
N SER A 17 -11.09 -2.43 -34.62
CA SER A 17 -10.55 -1.80 -33.43
C SER A 17 -11.65 -1.75 -32.36
N PHE A 18 -11.62 -2.67 -31.40
CA PHE A 18 -12.48 -2.59 -30.22
C PHE A 18 -11.94 -1.49 -29.29
N ALA A 19 -12.54 -0.30 -29.35
CA ALA A 19 -12.27 0.73 -28.37
C ALA A 19 -13.05 0.42 -27.08
N LEU A 20 -12.35 0.04 -26.02
CA LEU A 20 -12.94 -0.04 -24.68
C LEU A 20 -13.28 1.39 -24.23
N LYS A 21 -14.57 1.66 -24.04
CA LYS A 21 -15.05 2.93 -23.51
C LYS A 21 -15.37 2.76 -22.04
N PHE A 22 -14.59 3.41 -21.18
CA PHE A 22 -14.90 3.52 -19.76
C PHE A 22 -15.76 4.77 -19.53
N SER A 23 -16.91 4.60 -18.88
CA SER A 23 -17.74 5.70 -18.41
C SER A 23 -17.60 5.83 -16.90
N SER A 24 -17.42 7.05 -16.42
CA SER A 24 -17.45 7.31 -14.98
C SER A 24 -18.84 7.02 -14.42
N VAL A 25 -18.88 6.36 -13.26
CA VAL A 25 -20.12 6.12 -12.49
C VAL A 25 -20.22 7.00 -11.24
N THR A 26 -19.25 7.90 -11.02
CA THR A 26 -19.10 8.69 -9.78
C THR A 26 -20.38 9.42 -9.37
N ASP A 27 -21.05 10.09 -10.32
CA ASP A 27 -22.30 10.82 -10.03
C ASP A 27 -23.47 9.88 -9.76
N HIS A 28 -23.55 8.75 -10.49
CA HIS A 28 -24.58 7.74 -10.30
C HIS A 28 -24.55 7.14 -8.90
N VAL A 29 -23.35 6.92 -8.35
CA VAL A 29 -23.15 6.38 -7.01
C VAL A 29 -23.07 7.46 -5.92
N ARG A 30 -23.39 8.73 -6.23
CA ARG A 30 -23.41 9.88 -5.30
C ARG A 30 -22.04 10.22 -4.68
N LEU A 31 -20.97 10.08 -5.46
CA LEU A 31 -19.62 10.51 -5.07
C LEU A 31 -19.16 11.79 -5.78
N GLY A 32 -19.99 12.42 -6.62
CA GLY A 32 -19.63 13.63 -7.37
C GLY A 32 -19.22 14.83 -6.50
N ASP A 33 -19.79 14.91 -5.29
CA ASP A 33 -19.48 15.96 -4.31
C ASP A 33 -18.41 15.53 -3.29
N ALA A 34 -17.94 14.28 -3.32
CA ALA A 34 -16.91 13.80 -2.42
C ALA A 34 -15.59 14.55 -2.68
N ARG A 35 -14.91 14.94 -1.60
CA ARG A 35 -13.68 15.73 -1.65
C ARG A 35 -12.54 14.95 -1.03
N GLY A 36 -11.32 15.19 -1.54
CA GLY A 36 -10.10 14.58 -1.03
C GLY A 36 -9.68 13.32 -1.76
N LYS A 37 -8.62 12.68 -1.24
CA LYS A 37 -8.12 11.38 -1.70
C LYS A 37 -8.92 10.26 -1.03
N VAL A 38 -9.15 9.17 -1.76
CA VAL A 38 -9.58 7.91 -1.16
C VAL A 38 -8.39 7.33 -0.40
N VAL A 39 -8.57 7.03 0.87
CA VAL A 39 -7.53 6.49 1.76
C VAL A 39 -7.90 5.14 2.35
N GLY A 40 -9.15 4.69 2.21
CA GLY A 40 -9.57 3.38 2.71
C GLY A 40 -10.83 2.87 2.03
N PHE A 41 -10.90 1.54 1.95
CA PHE A 41 -12.07 0.76 1.57
C PHE A 41 -12.34 -0.21 2.71
N VAL A 42 -13.36 0.07 3.52
CA VAL A 42 -13.57 -0.64 4.78
C VAL A 42 -15.07 -0.79 5.01
N ASP A 43 -15.50 -1.85 5.68
CA ASP A 43 -16.89 -2.02 6.12
C ASP A 43 -17.04 -1.38 7.50
N PHE A 44 -17.47 -0.12 7.56
CA PHE A 44 -17.52 0.62 8.82
C PHE A 44 -18.75 0.25 9.65
N ASN A 45 -19.81 -0.28 9.03
CA ASN A 45 -21.08 -0.57 9.69
C ASN A 45 -21.39 -2.07 9.83
N ALA A 46 -20.42 -2.93 9.52
CA ALA A 46 -20.49 -4.39 9.55
C ALA A 46 -21.64 -4.96 8.69
N ASP A 47 -22.02 -4.29 7.60
CA ASP A 47 -23.08 -4.73 6.70
C ASP A 47 -22.58 -5.61 5.54
N LYS A 48 -21.28 -5.93 5.53
CA LYS A 48 -20.54 -6.70 4.53
C LYS A 48 -20.41 -6.01 3.18
N ALA A 49 -20.74 -4.72 3.08
CA ALA A 49 -20.47 -3.91 1.90
C ALA A 49 -19.25 -3.03 2.13
N THR A 50 -18.52 -2.78 1.04
CA THR A 50 -17.35 -1.90 1.09
C THR A 50 -17.80 -0.44 1.10
N ASP A 51 -17.49 0.25 2.19
CA ASP A 51 -17.62 1.70 2.31
C ASP A 51 -16.32 2.39 1.89
N ILE A 52 -16.34 3.73 1.86
CA ILE A 52 -15.18 4.52 1.41
C ILE A 52 -14.81 5.58 2.43
N LEU A 53 -13.51 5.65 2.74
CA LEU A 53 -12.90 6.69 3.53
C LEU A 53 -12.21 7.71 2.62
N PHE A 54 -12.62 8.97 2.72
CA PHE A 54 -11.98 10.10 2.05
C PHE A 54 -11.24 10.98 3.04
N GLN A 55 -10.09 11.50 2.63
CA GLN A 55 -9.27 12.43 3.40
C GLN A 55 -8.95 13.67 2.57
N THR A 56 -9.15 14.84 3.17
CA THR A 56 -8.59 16.12 2.73
C THR A 56 -7.48 16.56 3.69
N ASP A 57 -6.84 17.69 3.42
CA ASP A 57 -5.80 18.23 4.32
C ASP A 57 -6.33 18.61 5.71
N ASN A 58 -7.64 18.72 5.91
CA ASN A 58 -8.24 19.16 7.17
C ASN A 58 -9.54 18.43 7.52
N SER A 59 -9.89 17.36 6.81
CA SER A 59 -11.11 16.60 7.10
C SER A 59 -10.99 15.14 6.71
N ILE A 60 -11.73 14.31 7.43
CA ILE A 60 -11.93 12.90 7.13
C ILE A 60 -13.43 12.68 6.95
N SER A 61 -13.82 11.94 5.93
CA SER A 61 -15.23 11.63 5.67
C SER A 61 -15.46 10.17 5.33
N VAL A 62 -16.44 9.58 6.01
CA VAL A 62 -16.88 8.18 5.82
C VAL A 62 -18.14 8.17 4.97
N TYR A 63 -18.11 7.42 3.88
CA TYR A 63 -19.24 7.22 2.97
C TYR A 63 -19.69 5.76 3.02
N LEU A 64 -20.90 5.53 3.53
CA LEU A 64 -21.45 4.17 3.62
C LEU A 64 -22.17 3.78 2.32
N TRP A 65 -22.00 2.54 1.89
CA TRP A 65 -22.72 1.97 0.75
C TRP A 65 -24.13 1.55 1.14
N SER A 66 -25.13 2.02 0.39
CA SER A 66 -26.50 1.51 0.53
C SER A 66 -26.79 0.50 -0.55
N ARG A 67 -26.92 -0.79 -0.17
CA ARG A 67 -27.29 -1.87 -1.11
C ARG A 67 -28.66 -1.64 -1.77
N GLU A 68 -29.64 -1.20 -0.99
CA GLU A 68 -31.00 -0.91 -1.47
C GLU A 68 -31.01 0.22 -2.51
N LYS A 69 -30.29 1.31 -2.24
CA LYS A 69 -30.30 2.51 -3.07
C LYS A 69 -29.20 2.52 -4.14
N GLN A 70 -28.31 1.53 -4.12
CA GLN A 70 -27.14 1.41 -4.98
C GLN A 70 -26.30 2.69 -5.06
N ARG A 71 -26.09 3.35 -3.92
CA ARG A 71 -25.36 4.62 -3.84
C ARG A 71 -24.69 4.79 -2.49
N PHE A 72 -23.61 5.57 -2.49
CA PHE A 72 -22.98 6.04 -1.28
C PHE A 72 -23.77 7.20 -0.64
N HIS A 73 -23.59 7.37 0.66
CA HIS A 73 -24.03 8.56 1.38
C HIS A 73 -22.98 8.96 2.40
N LEU A 74 -22.73 10.26 2.51
CA LEU A 74 -21.90 10.81 3.56
C LEU A 74 -22.55 10.49 4.91
N HIS A 75 -21.87 9.67 5.70
CA HIS A 75 -22.33 9.27 7.03
C HIS A 75 -21.68 10.13 8.10
N GLN A 76 -20.37 10.35 7.98
CA GLN A 76 -19.61 11.09 8.97
C GLN A 76 -18.62 12.04 8.31
N LEU A 77 -18.54 13.27 8.82
CA LEU A 77 -17.56 14.27 8.44
C LEU A 77 -16.87 14.78 9.70
N LEU A 78 -15.61 14.43 9.85
CA LEU A 78 -14.73 14.89 10.91
C LEU A 78 -13.90 16.06 10.39
N SER A 79 -14.09 17.24 10.96
CA SER A 79 -13.31 18.45 10.63
C SER A 79 -12.16 18.61 11.63
N LEU A 80 -10.94 18.61 11.12
CA LEU A 80 -9.69 18.69 11.88
C LEU A 80 -9.12 20.12 11.79
N ASN A 81 -9.83 21.05 12.43
CA ASN A 81 -9.47 22.46 12.39
C ASN A 81 -8.11 22.71 13.06
N GLY A 82 -7.19 23.33 12.33
CA GLY A 82 -5.87 23.72 12.84
C GLY A 82 -4.75 22.69 12.64
N SER A 83 -5.05 21.49 12.14
CA SER A 83 -4.08 20.43 11.91
C SER A 83 -4.12 19.95 10.45
N SER A 84 -2.94 19.80 9.83
CA SER A 84 -2.86 19.26 8.46
C SER A 84 -2.79 17.74 8.52
N VAL A 85 -3.81 17.08 7.98
CA VAL A 85 -3.88 15.61 7.92
C VAL A 85 -2.87 15.10 6.90
N VAL A 86 -1.93 14.29 7.37
CA VAL A 86 -0.94 13.62 6.52
C VAL A 86 -1.52 12.32 6.01
N ASP A 87 -2.05 11.51 6.93
CA ASP A 87 -2.62 10.22 6.59
C ASP A 87 -3.69 9.77 7.59
N THR A 88 -4.53 8.84 7.14
CA THR A 88 -5.58 8.23 7.95
C THR A 88 -5.67 6.76 7.59
N VAL A 89 -5.61 5.91 8.60
CA VAL A 89 -5.80 4.46 8.49
C VAL A 89 -7.09 4.09 9.22
N ALA A 90 -7.87 3.19 8.62
CA ALA A 90 -9.08 2.65 9.23
C ALA A 90 -8.85 1.18 9.57
N VAL A 91 -8.91 0.86 10.86
CA VAL A 91 -8.65 -0.48 11.40
C VAL A 91 -9.27 -0.58 12.79
N ASP A 92 -9.75 -1.77 13.16
CA ASP A 92 -10.24 -2.10 14.50
C ASP A 92 -9.03 -2.32 15.41
N LEU A 93 -8.64 -1.30 16.18
CA LEU A 93 -7.38 -1.32 16.94
C LEU A 93 -7.51 -2.08 18.25
N ASP A 94 -8.69 -2.12 18.86
CA ASP A 94 -8.93 -2.81 20.13
C ASP A 94 -9.64 -4.16 19.97
N ALA A 95 -9.85 -4.61 18.73
CA ALA A 95 -10.55 -5.86 18.41
C ALA A 95 -11.99 -5.90 18.94
N ASP A 96 -12.65 -4.75 19.09
CA ASP A 96 -14.04 -4.68 19.55
C ASP A 96 -15.08 -4.99 18.45
N GLY A 97 -14.61 -5.24 17.23
CA GLY A 97 -15.41 -5.49 16.04
C GLY A 97 -15.85 -4.21 15.33
N GLN A 98 -15.46 -3.03 15.82
CA GLN A 98 -15.74 -1.75 15.21
C GLN A 98 -14.44 -1.13 14.67
N VAL A 99 -14.48 -0.77 13.39
CA VAL A 99 -13.35 -0.08 12.74
C VAL A 99 -13.16 1.31 13.35
N ASP A 100 -11.96 1.57 13.86
CA ASP A 100 -11.49 2.88 14.33
C ASP A 100 -10.81 3.70 13.24
N LEU A 101 -10.48 4.97 13.55
CA LEU A 101 -9.65 5.80 12.68
C LEU A 101 -8.36 6.22 13.38
N LEU A 102 -7.22 5.88 12.80
CA LEU A 102 -5.90 6.34 13.20
C LEU A 102 -5.45 7.45 12.27
N THR A 103 -5.29 8.66 12.79
CA THR A 103 -4.95 9.85 12.00
C THR A 103 -3.57 10.37 12.38
N LEU A 104 -2.74 10.61 11.36
CA LEU A 104 -1.48 11.31 11.48
C LEU A 104 -1.67 12.77 11.07
N THR A 105 -1.38 13.70 11.98
CA THR A 105 -1.49 15.14 11.73
C THR A 105 -0.16 15.86 11.91
N ARG A 106 0.03 16.92 11.13
CA ARG A 106 1.22 17.77 11.18
C ARG A 106 0.97 18.97 12.08
N GLU A 107 1.79 19.07 13.14
CA GLU A 107 1.71 20.17 14.13
C GLU A 107 2.81 21.23 13.94
N GLY A 108 3.64 21.09 12.90
CA GLY A 108 4.74 22.00 12.57
C GLY A 108 6.08 21.27 12.46
N GLY A 109 6.88 21.60 11.45
CA GLY A 109 8.14 20.90 11.16
C GLY A 109 7.93 19.54 10.50
N ARG A 110 8.87 18.61 10.74
CA ARG A 110 8.91 17.27 10.13
C ARG A 110 8.25 16.17 10.96
N CYS A 111 7.75 16.51 12.14
CA CYS A 111 7.19 15.59 13.10
C CYS A 111 5.68 15.66 13.10
N HIS A 112 5.06 14.53 13.41
CA HIS A 112 3.62 14.37 13.37
C HIS A 112 3.09 13.84 14.70
N SER A 113 1.79 14.08 14.91
CA SER A 113 1.00 13.62 16.04
C SER A 113 0.02 12.55 15.57
N MET A 114 -0.09 11.47 16.34
CA MET A 114 -0.90 10.30 16.06
C MET A 114 -2.12 10.31 16.99
N THR A 115 -3.30 10.42 16.42
CA THR A 115 -4.58 10.46 17.13
C THR A 115 -5.46 9.29 16.72
N VAL A 116 -5.95 8.52 17.68
CA VAL A 116 -6.99 7.51 17.46
C VAL A 116 -8.34 8.15 17.71
N TYR A 117 -9.29 7.88 16.82
CA TYR A 117 -10.71 8.12 17.01
C TYR A 117 -11.37 6.77 17.24
N TRP A 118 -11.61 6.47 18.51
CA TRP A 118 -12.28 5.24 18.91
C TRP A 118 -13.73 5.30 18.50
N MET A 119 -14.13 4.32 17.71
CA MET A 119 -15.46 4.24 17.13
C MET A 119 -16.33 3.34 18.00
N LYS A 120 -17.65 3.41 17.78
CA LYS A 120 -18.59 2.46 18.36
C LYS A 120 -19.78 2.22 17.46
N PRO A 121 -20.45 1.07 17.62
CA PRO A 121 -21.75 0.85 17.01
C PRO A 121 -22.76 1.90 17.47
N HIS A 122 -23.55 2.43 16.55
CA HIS A 122 -24.62 3.36 16.86
C HIS A 122 -25.83 3.14 15.95
N SER A 123 -27.03 3.48 16.44
CA SER A 123 -28.33 3.18 15.80
C SER A 123 -28.50 3.69 14.36
N ARG A 124 -27.64 4.63 13.94
CA ARG A 124 -27.66 5.26 12.61
C ARG A 124 -26.42 4.92 11.77
N GLY A 125 -25.64 3.92 12.18
CA GLY A 125 -24.29 3.65 11.68
C GLY A 125 -23.22 4.05 12.70
N PRO A 126 -21.95 3.74 12.42
CA PRO A 126 -20.82 3.88 13.34
C PRO A 126 -20.60 5.33 13.77
N ALA A 127 -20.14 5.56 15.00
CA ALA A 127 -19.92 6.92 15.51
C ALA A 127 -18.62 7.00 16.32
N ILE A 128 -17.99 8.18 16.32
CA ILE A 128 -16.87 8.45 17.23
C ILE A 128 -17.42 8.44 18.66
N GLU A 129 -16.82 7.62 19.51
CA GLU A 129 -17.05 7.66 20.95
C GLU A 129 -16.19 8.74 21.62
N TYR A 130 -14.88 8.67 21.41
CA TYR A 130 -13.91 9.68 21.84
C TYR A 130 -12.65 9.63 20.96
N GLN A 131 -11.75 10.59 21.17
CA GLN A 131 -10.46 10.64 20.52
C GLN A 131 -9.34 10.69 21.55
N GLU A 132 -8.17 10.18 21.19
CA GLU A 132 -6.98 10.19 22.04
C GLU A 132 -5.70 10.40 21.22
N VAL A 133 -4.82 11.27 21.69
CA VAL A 133 -3.47 11.42 21.11
C VAL A 133 -2.57 10.37 21.74
N ILE A 134 -2.22 9.34 20.98
CA ILE A 134 -1.44 8.19 21.48
C ILE A 134 0.07 8.35 21.27
N GLY A 135 0.50 9.22 20.36
CA GLY A 135 1.92 9.43 20.09
C GLY A 135 2.24 10.79 19.48
N ASN A 136 3.38 11.36 19.88
CA ASN A 136 3.93 12.60 19.32
C ASN A 136 5.36 12.34 18.82
N GLY A 137 5.79 13.09 17.80
CA GLY A 137 7.14 12.97 17.27
C GLY A 137 7.31 11.83 16.28
N VAL A 138 6.25 11.47 15.56
CA VAL A 138 6.29 10.40 14.54
C VAL A 138 6.73 10.99 13.19
N LEU A 139 7.65 10.32 12.49
CA LEU A 139 8.22 10.79 11.22
C LEU A 139 7.36 10.44 10.00
N SER A 140 6.75 9.26 9.98
CA SER A 140 6.02 8.68 8.84
C SER A 140 4.68 8.08 9.30
N PRO A 141 3.72 7.85 8.38
CA PRO A 141 2.53 7.05 8.69
C PRO A 141 2.90 5.74 9.40
N PRO A 142 2.16 5.34 10.45
CA PRO A 142 2.37 4.09 11.15
C PRO A 142 2.09 2.91 10.22
N LEU A 143 2.86 1.84 10.37
CA LEU A 143 2.56 0.56 9.74
C LEU A 143 1.62 -0.20 10.67
N VAL A 144 0.52 -0.74 10.15
CA VAL A 144 -0.45 -1.53 10.92
C VAL A 144 -0.17 -3.01 10.69
N LEU A 145 0.34 -3.72 11.69
CA LEU A 145 0.79 -5.13 11.64
C LEU A 145 0.21 -5.91 12.81
N ASP A 146 0.31 -7.24 12.82
CA ASP A 146 0.08 -8.06 14.02
C ASP A 146 1.45 -8.41 14.63
N GLY A 147 2.05 -7.45 15.31
CA GLY A 147 3.44 -7.45 15.79
C GLY A 147 3.76 -8.59 16.73
N ASN A 148 2.77 -8.97 17.52
CA ASN A 148 2.83 -10.05 18.48
C ASN A 148 1.90 -11.22 18.17
N GLY A 149 1.41 -11.42 16.95
CA GLY A 149 0.65 -12.64 16.62
C GLY A 149 -0.59 -12.95 17.44
N ASP A 150 -1.17 -11.96 18.12
CA ASP A 150 -2.39 -12.15 18.90
C ASP A 150 -3.65 -11.88 18.06
N HIS A 151 -3.47 -11.66 16.75
CA HIS A 151 -4.50 -11.31 15.77
C HIS A 151 -5.14 -9.94 16.00
N ILE A 152 -4.52 -9.08 16.81
CA ILE A 152 -4.94 -7.71 17.05
C ILE A 152 -4.02 -6.76 16.28
N PRO A 153 -4.56 -5.74 15.60
CA PRO A 153 -3.74 -4.77 14.89
C PRO A 153 -2.87 -3.90 15.84
N ASP A 154 -1.56 -4.06 15.71
CA ASP A 154 -0.49 -3.26 16.30
C ASP A 154 0.03 -2.17 15.36
N LEU A 155 0.84 -1.26 15.90
CA LEU A 155 1.45 -0.18 15.12
C LEU A 155 2.98 -0.20 15.20
N LEU A 156 3.67 -0.09 14.06
CA LEU A 156 5.10 0.22 14.00
C LEU A 156 5.31 1.66 13.54
N THR A 157 6.01 2.43 14.36
CA THR A 157 6.27 3.85 14.13
C THR A 157 7.77 4.14 14.08
N HIS A 158 8.14 5.22 13.41
CA HIS A 158 9.50 5.76 13.43
C HIS A 158 9.52 7.14 14.05
N SER A 159 10.43 7.36 15.00
CA SER A 159 10.56 8.64 15.70
C SER A 159 11.39 9.64 14.89
N CYS A 160 10.86 10.86 14.74
CA CYS A 160 11.60 11.97 14.15
C CYS A 160 12.64 12.59 15.10
N LEU A 161 12.62 12.23 16.40
CA LEU A 161 13.41 12.88 17.45
C LEU A 161 14.75 12.16 17.71
N ASN A 162 14.72 10.83 17.73
CA ASN A 162 15.85 9.99 18.13
C ASN A 162 16.14 8.86 17.13
N ASN A 163 15.44 8.82 15.98
CA ASN A 163 15.64 7.83 14.92
C ASN A 163 15.48 6.37 15.41
N THR A 164 14.67 6.16 16.46
CA THR A 164 14.28 4.82 16.92
C THR A 164 12.91 4.46 16.39
N SER A 165 12.64 3.17 16.27
CA SER A 165 11.30 2.70 15.98
C SER A 165 10.64 2.16 17.23
N THR A 166 9.31 2.24 17.27
CA THR A 166 8.52 1.76 18.39
C THR A 166 7.39 0.90 17.85
N LEU A 167 7.31 -0.32 18.34
CA LEU A 167 6.18 -1.22 18.18
C LEU A 167 5.18 -0.94 19.32
N TRP A 168 3.94 -0.71 18.95
CA TRP A 168 2.83 -0.41 19.84
C TRP A 168 1.89 -1.59 19.78
N LEU A 169 2.03 -2.49 20.75
CA LEU A 169 1.21 -3.68 20.91
C LEU A 169 -0.14 -3.28 21.47
N SER A 170 -1.19 -3.44 20.69
CA SER A 170 -2.54 -3.17 21.15
C SER A 170 -2.98 -4.19 22.19
N LYS A 171 -3.99 -3.84 22.97
CA LYS A 171 -4.55 -4.69 24.00
C LYS A 171 -6.04 -4.86 23.76
N GLU A 172 -6.43 -6.12 23.56
CA GLU A 172 -7.81 -6.54 23.29
C GLU A 172 -8.81 -5.88 24.25
N PHE A 173 -9.78 -5.17 23.70
CA PHE A 173 -10.86 -4.46 24.40
C PHE A 173 -10.41 -3.41 25.45
N LEU A 174 -9.11 -3.14 25.59
CA LEU A 174 -8.59 -2.20 26.59
C LEU A 174 -8.36 -0.80 26.01
N ARG A 175 -8.24 -0.67 24.68
CA ARG A 175 -7.90 0.61 24.01
C ARG A 175 -6.57 1.18 24.52
N GLU A 176 -5.64 0.29 24.84
CA GLU A 176 -4.34 0.60 25.41
C GLU A 176 -3.22 0.00 24.55
N PHE A 177 -2.05 0.66 24.53
CA PHE A 177 -0.87 0.17 23.81
C PHE A 177 0.30 -0.09 24.76
N GLN A 178 0.84 -1.30 24.74
CA GLN A 178 2.17 -1.62 25.28
C GLN A 178 3.23 -1.23 24.25
N LYS A 179 4.32 -0.58 24.68
CA LYS A 179 5.34 -0.06 23.76
C LYS A 179 6.65 -0.83 23.88
N GLU A 180 7.19 -1.24 22.74
CA GLU A 180 8.49 -1.88 22.63
C GLU A 180 9.38 -1.10 21.67
N THR A 181 10.62 -0.80 22.10
CA THR A 181 11.56 -0.05 21.27
C THR A 181 12.36 -0.99 20.40
N ILE A 182 12.36 -0.75 19.09
CA ILE A 182 13.07 -1.55 18.11
C ILE A 182 14.12 -0.68 17.40
N SER A 183 15.37 -1.16 17.43
CA SER A 183 16.50 -0.44 16.86
C SER A 183 16.61 -0.74 15.38
N LEU A 184 16.04 0.14 14.57
CA LEU A 184 16.03 0.02 13.11
C LEU A 184 16.60 1.28 12.48
N SER A 185 17.48 1.09 11.49
CA SER A 185 18.28 2.14 10.86
C SER A 185 17.75 2.59 9.50
N LEU A 186 16.46 2.40 9.21
CA LEU A 186 15.84 2.85 7.96
C LEU A 186 14.74 3.89 8.22
N ASN A 187 14.65 4.87 7.33
CA ASN A 187 13.48 5.73 7.22
C ASN A 187 12.44 5.05 6.33
N TYR A 188 11.33 4.57 6.91
CA TYR A 188 10.36 3.75 6.19
C TYR A 188 9.55 4.54 5.18
N THR A 189 9.31 3.91 4.03
CA THR A 189 8.48 4.48 2.96
C THR A 189 7.19 3.68 2.75
N SER A 190 7.20 2.38 3.01
CA SER A 190 6.03 1.49 2.86
C SER A 190 6.24 0.17 3.59
N SER A 191 5.16 -0.56 3.86
CA SER A 191 5.21 -1.94 4.33
C SER A 191 4.25 -2.85 3.57
N TYR A 192 4.49 -4.15 3.66
CA TYR A 192 3.74 -5.19 2.98
C TYR A 192 3.59 -6.40 3.90
N TYR A 193 2.42 -7.04 3.85
CA TYR A 193 2.12 -8.33 4.48
C TYR A 193 2.11 -9.36 3.38
N VAL A 194 3.07 -10.27 3.42
CA VAL A 194 3.26 -11.26 2.37
C VAL A 194 3.85 -12.50 3.02
N ASP A 195 3.31 -13.66 2.68
CA ASP A 195 3.94 -14.93 3.04
C ASP A 195 5.13 -15.13 2.09
N LEU A 196 6.35 -14.99 2.60
CA LEU A 196 7.56 -15.20 1.78
C LEU A 196 8.16 -16.59 2.02
N THR A 197 7.81 -17.23 3.14
CA THR A 197 8.37 -18.50 3.61
C THR A 197 7.52 -19.72 3.25
N ASP A 198 6.34 -19.51 2.65
CA ASP A 198 5.35 -20.55 2.34
C ASP A 198 4.91 -21.31 3.60
N ASP A 199 4.81 -20.60 4.73
CA ASP A 199 4.34 -21.15 6.01
C ASP A 199 2.89 -20.79 6.34
N ASN A 200 2.20 -20.13 5.39
CA ASN A 200 0.85 -19.57 5.50
C ASN A 200 0.71 -18.48 6.56
N LEU A 201 1.82 -17.86 6.99
CA LEU A 201 1.83 -16.71 7.87
C LEU A 201 2.33 -15.48 7.12
N ALA A 202 1.69 -14.35 7.37
CA ALA A 202 2.17 -13.10 6.80
C ALA A 202 3.48 -12.68 7.48
N ASP A 203 4.53 -12.57 6.68
CA ASP A 203 5.75 -11.85 7.02
C ASP A 203 5.56 -10.35 6.77
N VAL A 204 6.42 -9.53 7.38
CA VAL A 204 6.44 -8.08 7.15
C VAL A 204 7.66 -7.70 6.34
N VAL A 205 7.41 -7.09 5.18
CA VAL A 205 8.43 -6.42 4.40
C VAL A 205 8.31 -4.94 4.63
N VAL A 206 9.39 -4.29 5.05
CA VAL A 206 9.46 -2.84 5.18
C VAL A 206 10.42 -2.30 4.14
N GLU A 207 9.93 -1.43 3.28
CA GLU A 207 10.77 -0.63 2.41
C GLU A 207 11.21 0.62 3.17
N GLY A 208 12.51 0.92 3.14
CA GLY A 208 13.01 2.16 3.69
C GLY A 208 14.22 2.69 2.93
N ARG A 209 14.58 3.93 3.25
CA ARG A 209 15.74 4.62 2.68
C ARG A 209 16.83 4.77 3.73
N GLY A 210 17.99 4.18 3.46
CA GLY A 210 19.22 4.35 4.22
C GLY A 210 20.23 5.27 3.51
N SER A 211 21.45 5.29 3.99
CA SER A 211 22.57 6.05 3.40
C SER A 211 23.00 5.51 2.03
N SER A 212 22.81 4.21 1.78
CA SER A 212 23.17 3.51 0.53
C SER A 212 22.07 3.51 -0.53
N GLY A 213 20.87 4.03 -0.22
CA GLY A 213 19.72 4.00 -1.12
C GLY A 213 18.48 3.38 -0.47
N ARG A 214 17.57 2.85 -1.29
CA ARG A 214 16.41 2.10 -0.80
C ARG A 214 16.80 0.66 -0.51
N SER A 215 16.23 0.12 0.56
CA SER A 215 16.45 -1.24 1.01
C SER A 215 15.16 -1.84 1.56
N LEU A 216 15.10 -3.16 1.55
CA LEU A 216 14.05 -3.94 2.16
C LEU A 216 14.54 -4.52 3.49
N LEU A 217 13.66 -4.51 4.48
CA LEU A 217 13.83 -5.22 5.74
C LEU A 217 12.76 -6.31 5.81
N PHE A 218 13.15 -7.51 6.20
CA PHE A 218 12.25 -8.65 6.31
C PHE A 218 12.10 -9.01 7.78
N TRP A 219 10.85 -9.17 8.21
CA TRP A 219 10.49 -9.66 9.53
C TRP A 219 9.70 -10.92 9.31
N GLN A 220 10.35 -12.02 9.63
CA GLN A 220 9.73 -13.32 9.47
C GLN A 220 8.90 -13.64 10.70
N ARG A 221 7.74 -14.24 10.50
CA ARG A 221 7.04 -14.89 11.60
C ARG A 221 7.53 -16.32 11.69
N ASN A 222 7.85 -16.80 12.89
CA ASN A 222 8.06 -18.22 13.10
C ASN A 222 7.44 -18.65 14.45
N PRO A 223 6.27 -19.31 14.44
CA PRO A 223 5.60 -19.73 15.66
C PRO A 223 6.40 -20.77 16.48
N SER A 224 7.39 -21.42 15.88
CA SER A 224 8.24 -22.37 16.61
C SER A 224 9.31 -21.71 17.50
N CYS A 225 9.38 -20.37 17.52
CA CYS A 225 10.56 -19.62 17.93
C CYS A 225 10.40 -18.63 19.10
N GLY A 226 9.42 -18.87 19.95
CA GLY A 226 9.17 -18.12 21.17
C GLY A 226 7.76 -18.41 21.68
N ASP A 227 7.21 -17.52 22.51
CA ASP A 227 5.75 -17.42 22.59
C ASP A 227 5.25 -17.22 21.14
N GLU A 228 4.14 -17.87 20.77
CA GLU A 228 3.57 -18.01 19.41
C GLU A 228 3.24 -16.66 18.71
N THR A 229 3.73 -15.58 19.28
CA THR A 229 3.22 -14.23 19.33
C THR A 229 4.35 -13.21 19.11
N SER A 230 5.38 -13.48 18.31
CA SER A 230 6.39 -12.45 18.01
C SER A 230 7.05 -12.64 16.64
N PHE A 231 7.23 -11.53 15.91
CA PHE A 231 8.12 -11.51 14.76
C PHE A 231 9.57 -11.73 15.18
N LEU A 232 10.31 -12.49 14.37
CA LEU A 232 11.75 -12.63 14.51
C LEU A 232 12.43 -11.26 14.36
N SER A 233 13.63 -11.13 14.92
CA SER A 233 14.44 -9.91 14.72
C SER A 233 14.60 -9.62 13.22
N PRO A 234 14.46 -8.35 12.80
CA PRO A 234 14.49 -7.98 11.40
C PRO A 234 15.80 -8.38 10.73
N SER A 235 15.73 -8.73 9.45
CA SER A 235 16.91 -8.96 8.61
C SER A 235 17.82 -7.73 8.57
N LEU A 236 19.05 -7.90 8.09
CA LEU A 236 19.82 -6.76 7.62
C LEU A 236 19.10 -6.10 6.42
N PRO A 237 19.21 -4.76 6.25
CA PRO A 237 18.69 -4.09 5.06
C PRO A 237 19.26 -4.71 3.78
N VAL A 238 18.38 -5.18 2.90
CA VAL A 238 18.70 -5.72 1.59
C VAL A 238 18.56 -4.61 0.55
N PRO A 239 19.65 -4.17 -0.12
CA PRO A 239 19.55 -3.20 -1.21
C PRO A 239 18.71 -3.74 -2.37
N LEU A 240 17.89 -2.89 -2.98
CA LEU A 240 17.20 -3.27 -4.21
C LEU A 240 18.21 -3.54 -5.35
N PRO A 241 18.03 -4.61 -6.15
CA PRO A 241 19.05 -5.09 -7.10
C PRO A 241 19.19 -4.24 -8.38
N PHE A 242 18.39 -3.18 -8.55
CA PHE A 242 18.41 -2.32 -9.74
C PHE A 242 18.99 -0.91 -9.47
N PRO A 243 19.58 -0.23 -10.48
CA PRO A 243 20.30 1.03 -10.30
C PRO A 243 19.34 2.20 -10.05
N LEU A 244 18.97 2.39 -8.78
CA LEU A 244 18.19 3.53 -8.31
C LEU A 244 18.87 4.89 -8.53
N SER A 245 20.18 4.91 -8.76
CA SER A 245 20.96 6.15 -8.93
C SER A 245 20.62 6.92 -10.22
N SER A 246 19.94 6.29 -11.17
CA SER A 246 19.58 6.90 -12.47
C SER A 246 18.07 7.08 -12.68
N ALA A 247 17.23 6.57 -11.77
CA ALA A 247 15.78 6.68 -11.87
C ALA A 247 15.31 8.00 -11.22
N ALA A 248 14.59 8.83 -11.98
CA ALA A 248 13.93 10.02 -11.46
C ALA A 248 12.70 9.68 -10.62
N VAL A 249 12.01 8.57 -10.95
CA VAL A 249 10.79 8.12 -10.26
C VAL A 249 10.93 6.64 -9.90
N PHE A 250 10.44 6.28 -8.72
CA PHE A 250 10.34 4.91 -8.24
C PHE A 250 8.97 4.70 -7.58
N SER A 251 8.22 3.70 -8.02
CA SER A 251 6.96 3.32 -7.37
C SER A 251 7.23 2.50 -6.11
N PRO A 252 6.32 2.50 -5.12
CA PRO A 252 6.30 1.44 -4.11
C PRO A 252 6.31 0.06 -4.78
N LEU A 253 6.75 -0.96 -4.06
CA LEU A 253 6.66 -2.34 -4.54
C LEU A 253 5.21 -2.83 -4.46
N THR A 254 4.93 -3.93 -5.17
CA THR A 254 3.74 -4.75 -4.98
C THR A 254 4.17 -6.21 -5.01
N PHE A 255 3.49 -7.07 -4.26
CA PHE A 255 3.87 -8.45 -4.07
C PHE A 255 2.75 -9.34 -4.60
N ASN A 256 3.07 -10.28 -5.50
CA ASN A 256 2.12 -11.23 -6.04
C ASN A 256 2.83 -12.43 -6.67
N ASP A 257 2.18 -13.59 -6.68
CA ASP A 257 2.57 -14.75 -7.47
C ASP A 257 2.19 -14.48 -8.95
N ILE A 258 3.18 -14.11 -9.76
CA ILE A 258 2.95 -13.61 -11.12
C ILE A 258 3.04 -14.73 -12.15
N ASP A 259 3.88 -15.73 -11.92
CA ASP A 259 4.05 -16.87 -12.81
C ASP A 259 3.26 -18.12 -12.38
N GLY A 260 2.61 -18.08 -11.23
CA GLY A 260 1.71 -19.11 -10.72
C GLY A 260 2.43 -20.29 -10.09
N ASP A 261 3.67 -20.12 -9.63
CA ASP A 261 4.48 -21.18 -9.05
C ASP A 261 4.31 -21.32 -7.51
N GLY A 262 3.60 -20.38 -6.89
CA GLY A 262 3.32 -20.34 -5.45
C GLY A 262 4.33 -19.53 -4.65
N GLU A 263 5.44 -19.09 -5.24
CA GLU A 263 6.32 -18.09 -4.65
C GLU A 263 5.80 -16.68 -4.93
N ILE A 264 6.13 -15.72 -4.06
CA ILE A 264 5.66 -14.34 -4.21
C ILE A 264 6.77 -13.44 -4.78
N GLU A 265 6.54 -12.89 -5.98
CA GLU A 265 7.45 -11.90 -6.57
C GLU A 265 7.14 -10.49 -6.10
N ALA A 266 8.19 -9.69 -5.97
CA ALA A 266 8.06 -8.24 -5.82
C ALA A 266 8.15 -7.54 -7.19
N VAL A 267 7.21 -6.64 -7.47
CA VAL A 267 7.19 -5.80 -8.67
C VAL A 267 7.38 -4.35 -8.30
N GLY A 268 8.32 -3.69 -8.97
CA GLY A 268 8.54 -2.25 -8.86
C GLY A 268 8.57 -1.59 -10.23
N VAL A 269 8.27 -0.30 -10.29
CA VAL A 269 8.38 0.50 -11.52
C VAL A 269 9.39 1.61 -11.31
N THR A 270 10.36 1.72 -12.22
CA THR A 270 11.26 2.88 -12.29
C THR A 270 10.97 3.71 -13.52
N CYS A 271 11.19 5.02 -13.44
CA CYS A 271 11.20 5.89 -14.61
C CYS A 271 12.51 6.68 -14.65
N PRO A 272 13.26 6.66 -15.77
CA PRO A 272 14.48 7.45 -15.91
C PRO A 272 14.19 8.96 -15.90
N ASP A 273 13.02 9.37 -16.40
CA ASP A 273 12.59 10.76 -16.50
C ASP A 273 11.49 11.11 -15.48
N PRO A 274 11.42 12.35 -14.99
CA PRO A 274 10.40 12.78 -14.02
C PRO A 274 8.96 12.66 -14.54
N ASP A 275 8.76 12.84 -15.84
CA ASP A 275 7.46 12.77 -16.50
C ASP A 275 7.01 11.31 -16.75
N CYS A 276 7.88 10.34 -16.44
CA CYS A 276 7.69 8.91 -16.65
C CYS A 276 7.21 8.56 -18.07
N THR A 277 7.81 9.19 -19.09
CA THR A 277 7.56 8.90 -20.50
C THR A 277 8.01 7.49 -20.90
N THR A 278 9.03 6.98 -20.20
CA THR A 278 9.44 5.57 -20.26
C THR A 278 9.42 4.97 -18.87
N ALA A 279 8.68 3.87 -18.71
CA ALA A 279 8.64 3.12 -17.47
C ALA A 279 9.34 1.77 -17.65
N HIS A 280 10.12 1.37 -16.65
CA HIS A 280 10.69 0.03 -16.55
C HIS A 280 10.00 -0.72 -15.42
N VAL A 281 9.35 -1.83 -15.75
CA VAL A 281 8.77 -2.75 -14.77
C VAL A 281 9.83 -3.77 -14.40
N HIS A 282 10.15 -3.85 -13.11
CA HIS A 282 11.11 -4.78 -12.52
C HIS A 282 10.35 -5.86 -11.79
N ILE A 283 10.65 -7.12 -12.08
CA ILE A 283 10.15 -8.28 -11.33
C ILE A 283 11.34 -8.87 -10.57
N LEU A 284 11.18 -9.01 -9.26
CA LEU A 284 12.15 -9.55 -8.35
C LEU A 284 11.62 -10.86 -7.76
N SER A 285 12.34 -11.94 -7.94
CA SER A 285 12.10 -13.19 -7.20
C SER A 285 13.11 -13.31 -6.06
N HIS A 286 12.71 -13.94 -4.97
CA HIS A 286 13.64 -14.45 -3.96
C HIS A 286 13.88 -15.94 -4.19
N GLN A 287 14.82 -16.52 -3.45
CA GLN A 287 14.90 -17.97 -3.33
C GLN A 287 14.10 -18.37 -2.08
N SER A 288 13.26 -19.40 -2.20
CA SER A 288 12.37 -19.93 -1.15
C SER A 288 13.05 -20.19 0.20
N SER A 289 14.36 -20.44 0.24
CA SER A 289 15.08 -20.64 1.50
C SER A 289 15.59 -19.32 2.09
N PHE A 290 14.83 -18.75 3.02
CA PHE A 290 15.39 -17.75 3.94
C PHE A 290 16.42 -18.42 4.84
N PRO A 291 17.62 -17.83 5.02
CA PRO A 291 18.61 -18.40 5.91
C PRO A 291 18.11 -18.30 7.35
N THR A 292 17.61 -19.40 7.92
CA THR A 292 17.20 -19.47 9.33
C THR A 292 18.41 -19.72 10.22
N SER A 293 18.46 -19.03 11.36
CA SER A 293 19.49 -19.22 12.39
C SER A 293 19.52 -20.68 12.86
N PRO A 294 20.61 -21.14 13.47
CA PRO A 294 20.75 -22.54 13.89
C PRO A 294 19.66 -23.03 14.87
N ASP A 295 19.01 -22.11 15.58
CA ASP A 295 17.87 -22.35 16.46
C ASP A 295 16.51 -22.24 15.75
N GLY A 296 16.47 -21.85 14.47
CA GLY A 296 15.26 -21.59 13.68
C GLY A 296 14.62 -20.23 13.92
N CYS A 297 15.17 -19.45 14.87
CA CYS A 297 14.49 -18.34 15.55
C CYS A 297 15.07 -16.96 15.24
N GLY A 298 15.54 -16.83 14.02
CA GLY A 298 16.13 -15.62 13.46
C GLY A 298 16.53 -15.85 12.02
N VAL A 299 16.86 -14.79 11.30
CA VAL A 299 17.62 -14.91 10.07
C VAL A 299 19.08 -15.19 10.49
N SER A 300 19.63 -16.35 10.14
CA SER A 300 21.04 -16.71 10.44
C SER A 300 21.93 -15.57 9.99
N GLY A 301 22.76 -15.08 10.91
CA GLY A 301 23.48 -13.83 10.78
C GLY A 301 24.02 -13.54 9.38
N THR A 302 23.97 -12.26 9.01
CA THR A 302 24.69 -11.66 7.88
C THR A 302 24.35 -12.11 6.46
N GLN A 303 23.50 -13.13 6.24
CA GLN A 303 23.09 -13.52 4.88
C GLN A 303 21.85 -12.71 4.46
N PRO A 304 21.97 -11.77 3.50
CA PRO A 304 20.81 -11.03 3.00
C PRO A 304 19.87 -11.97 2.26
N VAL A 305 18.57 -11.72 2.39
CA VAL A 305 17.55 -12.25 1.48
C VAL A 305 17.87 -11.69 0.11
N ASN A 306 18.32 -12.52 -0.82
CA ASN A 306 18.72 -12.03 -2.14
C ASN A 306 17.52 -12.04 -3.07
N PHE A 307 17.00 -10.85 -3.34
CA PHE A 307 16.12 -10.66 -4.48
C PHE A 307 16.96 -10.57 -5.75
N THR A 308 16.68 -11.43 -6.70
CA THR A 308 17.26 -11.36 -8.04
C THR A 308 16.27 -10.75 -8.99
N GLN A 309 16.72 -9.77 -9.77
CA GLN A 309 15.89 -9.24 -10.83
C GLN A 309 15.82 -10.26 -11.97
N VAL A 310 14.62 -10.82 -12.20
CA VAL A 310 14.40 -11.84 -13.23
C VAL A 310 13.94 -11.25 -14.55
N HIS A 311 13.23 -10.12 -14.51
CA HIS A 311 12.73 -9.49 -15.73
C HIS A 311 12.74 -7.95 -15.66
N THR A 312 12.88 -7.32 -16.84
CA THR A 312 12.63 -5.89 -17.05
C THR A 312 11.80 -5.71 -18.31
N VAL A 313 10.67 -5.02 -18.21
CA VAL A 313 9.91 -4.61 -19.40
C VAL A 313 9.93 -3.09 -19.51
N ALA A 314 10.35 -2.57 -20.67
CA ALA A 314 10.21 -1.15 -21.00
C ALA A 314 8.82 -0.88 -21.60
N VAL A 315 8.12 0.10 -21.04
CA VAL A 315 6.81 0.55 -21.48
C VAL A 315 6.94 1.99 -21.95
N HIS A 316 6.60 2.22 -23.23
CA HIS A 316 6.46 3.55 -23.82
C HIS A 316 4.98 3.86 -24.01
N GLY A 317 4.59 5.11 -23.75
CA GLY A 317 3.22 5.57 -23.92
C GLY A 317 2.75 5.44 -25.37
N GLU A 318 2.04 4.34 -25.66
CA GLU A 318 0.79 4.29 -26.45
C GLU A 318 0.20 2.87 -26.58
N SER A 319 0.92 1.80 -26.21
CA SER A 319 0.33 0.47 -26.10
C SER A 319 1.26 -0.52 -25.39
N VAL A 320 0.80 -1.10 -24.28
CA VAL A 320 1.45 -2.27 -23.67
C VAL A 320 0.71 -3.51 -24.14
N SER A 321 1.33 -4.29 -25.02
CA SER A 321 0.94 -5.68 -25.27
C SER A 321 1.95 -6.60 -24.58
N LEU A 322 1.58 -7.12 -23.42
CA LEU A 322 2.30 -8.22 -22.78
C LEU A 322 1.38 -9.44 -22.80
N SER A 323 1.86 -10.54 -23.38
CA SER A 323 1.12 -11.79 -23.48
C SER A 323 1.32 -12.64 -22.24
N SER A 324 0.24 -12.96 -21.52
CA SER A 324 -0.31 -14.34 -21.36
C SER A 324 -1.12 -14.62 -20.07
N HIS A 325 -1.36 -13.66 -19.16
CA HIS A 325 -2.23 -13.91 -17.99
C HIS A 325 -3.22 -12.75 -17.68
N PRO A 326 -4.55 -12.95 -17.83
CA PRO A 326 -5.54 -11.87 -17.78
C PRO A 326 -5.75 -11.15 -16.43
N PRO A 327 -5.60 -11.75 -15.23
CA PRO A 327 -5.80 -11.00 -13.98
C PRO A 327 -4.64 -10.03 -13.67
N VAL A 328 -3.40 -10.43 -14.02
CA VAL A 328 -2.19 -9.63 -13.84
C VAL A 328 -2.20 -8.38 -14.74
N LEU A 329 -2.74 -8.50 -15.96
CA LEU A 329 -2.83 -7.40 -16.94
C LEU A 329 -3.70 -6.23 -16.45
N GLY A 330 -4.83 -6.52 -15.79
CA GLY A 330 -5.73 -5.49 -15.28
C GLY A 330 -5.11 -4.66 -14.14
N GLN A 331 -4.35 -5.32 -13.27
CA GLN A 331 -3.65 -4.67 -12.16
C GLN A 331 -2.44 -3.88 -12.66
N LEU A 332 -1.59 -4.46 -13.52
CA LEU A 332 -0.42 -3.75 -14.06
C LEU A 332 -0.80 -2.53 -14.92
N TYR A 333 -1.83 -2.65 -15.78
CA TYR A 333 -2.28 -1.52 -16.60
C TYR A 333 -2.84 -0.38 -15.73
N THR A 334 -3.66 -0.72 -14.73
CA THR A 334 -4.18 0.28 -13.78
C THR A 334 -3.05 0.92 -12.97
N TYR A 335 -2.03 0.14 -12.60
CA TYR A 335 -0.85 0.60 -11.86
C TYR A 335 0.02 1.55 -12.69
N ILE A 336 0.34 1.19 -13.95
CA ILE A 336 1.09 2.05 -14.89
C ILE A 336 0.33 3.35 -15.19
N VAL A 337 -0.99 3.28 -15.36
CA VAL A 337 -1.85 4.47 -15.54
C VAL A 337 -1.91 5.34 -14.27
N ARG A 338 -1.74 4.76 -13.08
CA ARG A 338 -1.73 5.50 -11.81
C ARG A 338 -0.39 6.22 -11.59
N VAL A 339 0.75 5.58 -11.87
CA VAL A 339 2.09 6.19 -11.76
C VAL A 339 2.23 7.41 -12.69
N SER A 340 1.74 7.30 -13.93
CA SER A 340 1.74 8.41 -14.89
C SER A 340 0.87 9.61 -14.46
N ARG A 341 -0.18 9.40 -13.64
CA ARG A 341 -0.97 10.51 -13.07
C ARG A 341 -0.35 11.16 -11.83
N TYR A 342 0.46 10.43 -11.05
CA TYR A 342 1.15 11.00 -9.89
C TYR A 342 2.25 12.00 -10.29
N SER A 343 2.92 11.80 -11.43
CA SER A 343 3.92 12.74 -11.96
C SER A 343 3.31 14.11 -12.33
N LEU A 344 2.08 14.14 -12.85
CA LEU A 344 1.37 15.39 -13.16
C LEU A 344 0.94 16.20 -11.92
N ALA A 345 0.88 15.58 -10.73
CA ALA A 345 0.41 16.23 -9.51
C ALA A 345 1.53 16.92 -8.70
N THR A 346 2.81 16.67 -9.01
CA THR A 346 3.96 17.30 -8.33
C THR A 346 4.56 18.50 -9.07
N ALA A 347 3.98 18.88 -10.21
CA ALA A 347 4.29 20.17 -10.84
C ALA A 347 3.62 21.32 -10.06
N THR A 348 4.45 22.13 -9.40
CA THR A 348 4.04 23.33 -8.64
C THR A 348 3.27 24.35 -9.49
N PRO A 349 2.38 25.17 -8.88
CA PRO A 349 1.52 26.09 -9.61
C PRO A 349 2.33 27.28 -10.13
N SER A 350 2.51 27.38 -11.45
CA SER A 350 2.96 28.61 -12.06
C SER A 350 1.78 29.60 -12.14
N LEU A 351 2.00 30.76 -11.53
CA LEU A 351 1.13 31.93 -11.47
C LEU A 351 0.47 32.26 -12.82
N ILE A 352 -0.85 32.11 -12.88
CA ILE A 352 -1.66 32.82 -13.87
C ILE A 352 -1.82 34.27 -13.37
N ARG A 353 -0.97 35.19 -13.84
CA ARG A 353 -1.36 36.59 -13.95
C ARG A 353 -2.18 36.75 -15.22
N ARG A 354 -3.48 36.99 -15.04
CA ARG A 354 -4.37 37.56 -16.07
C ARG A 354 -4.20 39.08 -16.13
N PRO A 355 -4.50 39.69 -17.28
CA PRO A 355 -5.88 40.13 -17.54
C PRO A 355 -6.72 39.15 -18.36
#